data_AF-A0A534ZMH1-F1
#
_entry.id   AF-A0A534ZMH1-F1
#
_cell.length_a   1.000
_cell.length_b   1.000
_cell.length_c   1.000
_cell.angle_alpha   90.00
_cell.angle_beta   90.00
_cell.angle_gamma   90.00
#
_symmetry.space_group_name_H-M   'P 1'
#
loop_
_entity.id
_entity.type
_entity.pdbx_description
1 polymer ?
#
loop_
_entity_poly.entity_id
_entity_poly.type
_entity_poly.pdbx_seq_one_letter_code
_entity_poly.pdbx_strand_id
1 'polypeptide(L)'
;MTRTVDMVTADQRVVSGEVCGPVTIQIEGFEPVSSEMTFVDMELEGGEYGPLLGSTVLEQAGLAADPVGGRLLKIPHMDLRAASGSAG
;
A
#
# COMPACT_ATOMS: atom_id res chain seq x y z
N MET A 1 8.48 -15.85 3.71
CA MET A 1 9.76 -15.80 2.95
C MET A 1 10.10 -14.32 2.84
N THR A 2 11.34 -13.92 3.14
CA THR A 2 11.77 -12.52 2.97
C THR A 2 12.55 -12.38 1.67
N ARG A 3 12.42 -11.23 1.00
CA ARG A 3 13.23 -10.87 -0.17
C ARG A 3 13.65 -9.42 -0.08
N THR A 4 14.81 -9.10 -0.64
CA THR A 4 15.29 -7.72 -0.73
C THR A 4 14.85 -7.11 -2.05
N VAL A 5 14.42 -5.85 -2.03
CA VAL A 5 14.06 -5.07 -3.22
C VAL A 5 14.67 -3.68 -3.14
N ASP A 6 15.02 -3.11 -4.29
CA ASP A 6 15.41 -1.70 -4.38
C ASP A 6 14.17 -0.84 -4.68
N MET A 7 14.08 0.30 -4.01
CA MET A 7 12.96 1.24 -4.08
C MET A 7 13.48 2.65 -4.31
N VAL A 8 12.69 3.48 -4.98
CA VAL A 8 12.99 4.91 -5.16
C VAL A 8 12.08 5.71 -4.24
N THR A 9 12.69 6.48 -3.35
CA THR A 9 12.00 7.39 -2.43
C THR A 9 11.51 8.66 -3.15
N ALA A 10 10.65 9.44 -2.50
CA ALA A 10 10.11 10.67 -3.10
C ALA A 10 11.20 11.71 -3.43
N ASP A 11 12.32 11.73 -2.69
CA ASP A 11 13.47 12.59 -2.94
C ASP A 11 14.51 11.97 -3.91
N GLN A 12 14.10 10.93 -4.64
CA GLN A 12 14.88 10.24 -5.69
C GLN A 12 16.08 9.42 -5.19
N ARG A 13 16.21 9.18 -3.88
CA ARG A 13 17.21 8.23 -3.38
C ARG A 13 16.74 6.79 -3.61
N VAL A 14 17.68 5.94 -4.04
CA VAL A 14 17.49 4.49 -4.08
C VAL A 14 17.81 3.93 -2.69
N VAL A 15 16.88 3.16 -2.14
CA VAL A 15 17.00 2.49 -0.84
C VAL A 15 16.70 1.01 -1.00
N SER A 16 17.35 0.17 -0.20
CA SER A 16 17.06 -1.26 -0.15
C SER A 16 16.08 -1.55 0.97
N GLY A 17 15.10 -2.42 0.73
CA GLY A 17 14.09 -2.80 1.71
C GLY A 17 13.88 -4.31 1.78
N GLU A 18 13.49 -4.80 2.96
CA GLU A 18 13.10 -6.18 3.16
C GLU A 18 11.59 -6.34 3.02
N VAL A 19 11.15 -7.12 2.04
CA VAL A 19 9.75 -7.48 1.85
C VAL A 19 9.46 -8.77 2.59
N CYS A 20 8.40 -8.75 3.40
CA CYS A 20 7.86 -9.92 4.08
C CYS A 20 6.38 -10.14 3.71
N GLY A 21 5.96 -11.41 3.64
CA GLY A 21 4.58 -11.75 3.32
C GLY A 21 4.32 -13.25 3.19
N PRO A 22 3.04 -13.65 3.11
CA PRO A 22 1.88 -12.77 3.34
C PRO A 22 1.75 -12.38 4.83
N VAL A 23 1.31 -11.16 5.09
CA VAL A 23 0.97 -10.65 6.42
C VAL A 23 -0.49 -10.17 6.44
N THR A 24 -1.10 -10.19 7.62
CA THR A 24 -2.41 -9.57 7.83
C THR A 24 -2.22 -8.10 8.18
N ILE A 25 -2.81 -7.22 7.38
CA ILE A 25 -2.86 -5.77 7.61
C ILE A 25 -4.27 -5.42 8.06
N GLN A 26 -4.38 -4.76 9.22
CA GLN A 26 -5.65 -4.34 9.81
C GLN A 26 -5.64 -2.83 9.99
N ILE A 27 -6.53 -2.14 9.27
CA ILE A 27 -6.83 -0.71 9.50
C ILE A 27 -8.00 -0.66 10.48
N GLU A 28 -7.91 0.15 11.53
CA GLU A 28 -8.98 0.24 12.53
C GLU A 28 -10.32 0.65 11.88
N GLY A 29 -11.36 -0.16 12.11
CA GLY A 29 -12.70 0.07 11.54
C GLY A 29 -12.94 -0.50 10.12
N PHE A 30 -11.98 -1.23 9.55
CA PHE A 30 -12.08 -1.85 8.22
C PHE A 30 -11.80 -3.35 8.26
N GLU A 31 -12.10 -4.07 7.18
CA GLU A 31 -11.81 -5.51 7.10
C GLU A 31 -10.30 -5.76 6.96
N PRO A 32 -9.74 -6.81 7.60
CA PRO A 32 -8.35 -7.19 7.43
C PRO A 32 -8.06 -7.66 6.01
N VAL A 33 -6.86 -7.33 5.52
CA VAL A 33 -6.39 -7.76 4.19
C VAL A 33 -5.09 -8.54 4.29
N SER A 34 -4.85 -9.44 3.33
CA SER A 34 -3.61 -10.20 3.22
C SER A 34 -2.75 -9.59 2.13
N SER A 35 -1.55 -9.11 2.48
CA SER A 35 -0.62 -8.48 1.54
C SER A 35 0.83 -8.64 2.00
N GLU A 36 1.75 -7.92 1.36
CA GLU A 36 3.16 -7.83 1.73
C GLU A 36 3.44 -6.53 2.47
N MET A 37 4.46 -6.54 3.33
CA MET A 37 4.98 -5.36 4.02
C MET A 37 6.46 -5.21 3.70
N THR A 38 6.90 -3.97 3.44
CA THR A 38 8.31 -3.65 3.18
C THR A 38 8.88 -2.82 4.31
N PHE A 39 9.94 -3.32 4.94
CA PHE A 39 10.74 -2.60 5.92
C PHE A 39 11.87 -1.87 5.21
N VAL A 40 11.98 -0.57 5.44
CA VAL A 40 13.00 0.30 4.84
C VAL A 40 13.64 1.10 5.97
N ASP A 41 14.97 1.20 5.94
CA ASP A 41 15.68 2.11 6.83
C ASP A 41 15.39 3.56 6.40
N MET A 42 14.64 4.29 7.23
CA MET A 42 14.28 5.68 6.98
C MET A 42 14.56 6.56 8.19
N GLU A 43 14.89 7.83 7.94
CA GLU A 43 14.96 8.83 8.98
C GLU A 43 13.57 9.06 9.58
N LEU A 44 13.50 9.14 10.91
CA LEU A 44 12.26 9.36 11.63
C LEU A 44 11.76 10.79 11.39
N GLU A 45 10.47 10.94 11.11
CA GLU A 45 9.80 12.23 11.09
C GLU A 45 9.10 12.43 12.44
N GLY A 46 9.52 13.43 13.23
CA GLY A 46 8.95 13.66 14.56
C GLY A 46 9.20 12.54 15.59
N GLY A 47 10.13 11.63 15.31
CA GLY A 47 10.46 10.50 16.19
C GLY A 47 9.61 9.25 15.99
N GLU A 48 8.69 9.24 15.01
CA GLU A 48 7.84 8.09 14.68
C GLU A 48 8.04 7.64 13.23
N TYR A 49 7.79 6.35 12.98
CA TYR A 49 7.67 5.82 11.62
C TYR A 49 6.22 5.97 11.17
N GLY A 50 5.97 6.75 10.12
CA GLY A 50 4.68 6.79 9.45
C GLY A 50 4.52 5.60 8.50
N PRO A 51 3.54 4.70 8.69
CA PRO A 51 3.30 3.63 7.72
C PRO A 51 2.79 4.22 6.40
N LEU A 52 3.39 3.79 5.29
CA LEU A 52 2.88 4.08 3.94
C LEU A 52 1.98 2.94 3.48
N LEU A 53 0.72 3.23 3.18
CA LEU A 53 -0.22 2.26 2.60
C LEU A 53 -0.38 2.51 1.09
N GLY A 54 -0.14 1.48 0.29
CA GLY A 54 -0.39 1.51 -1.15
C GLY A 54 -1.89 1.48 -1.47
N SER A 55 -2.26 1.99 -2.65
CA SER A 55 -3.67 2.06 -3.09
C SER A 55 -4.36 0.70 -3.11
N THR A 56 -3.67 -0.36 -3.55
CA THR A 56 -4.25 -1.72 -3.57
C THR A 56 -4.65 -2.21 -2.19
N VAL A 57 -3.84 -1.97 -1.15
CA VAL A 57 -4.16 -2.37 0.23
C VAL A 57 -5.35 -1.57 0.75
N LEU A 58 -5.40 -0.26 0.44
CA LEU A 58 -6.55 0.58 0.78
C LEU A 58 -7.84 0.09 0.10
N GLU A 59 -7.79 -0.16 -1.21
CA GLU A 59 -8.93 -0.62 -2.01
C GLU A 59 -9.45 -1.97 -1.50
N GLN A 60 -8.57 -2.91 -1.17
CA GLN A 60 -8.93 -4.20 -0.59
C GLN A 60 -9.61 -4.07 0.78
N ALA A 61 -9.25 -3.05 1.55
CA ALA A 61 -9.88 -2.73 2.84
C ALA A 61 -11.19 -1.93 2.70
N GLY A 62 -11.61 -1.57 1.48
CA GLY A 62 -12.81 -0.75 1.24
C GLY A 62 -12.57 0.75 1.37
N LEU A 63 -11.35 1.21 1.08
CA LEU A 63 -10.94 2.61 1.07
C LEU A 63 -10.41 3.03 -0.30
N ALA A 64 -10.63 4.28 -0.68
CA ALA A 64 -9.99 4.91 -1.83
C ALA A 64 -9.29 6.21 -1.41
N ALA A 65 -8.14 6.50 -2.00
CA ALA A 65 -7.52 7.81 -1.88
C ALA A 65 -8.27 8.82 -2.77
N ASP A 66 -8.55 10.01 -2.23
CA ASP A 66 -9.02 11.19 -2.95
C ASP A 66 -7.87 12.20 -3.01
N PRO A 67 -7.06 12.21 -4.08
CA PRO A 67 -5.90 13.09 -4.19
C PRO A 67 -6.29 14.58 -4.29
N VAL A 68 -7.49 14.87 -4.79
CA VAL A 68 -7.99 16.25 -4.94
C VAL A 68 -8.42 16.80 -3.58
N GLY A 69 -9.14 15.98 -2.81
CA GLY A 69 -9.60 16.33 -1.47
C GLY A 69 -8.57 16.09 -0.36
N GLY A 70 -7.44 15.43 -0.64
CA GLY A 70 -6.41 15.10 0.34
C GLY A 70 -6.93 14.20 1.46
N ARG A 71 -7.84 13.26 1.16
CA ARG A 71 -8.52 12.42 2.17
C ARG A 71 -8.71 10.98 1.70
N LEU A 72 -9.10 10.10 2.62
CA LEU A 72 -9.58 8.77 2.29
C LEU A 72 -11.11 8.74 2.23
N LEU A 73 -11.65 7.97 1.29
CA LEU A 73 -13.08 7.74 1.12
C LEU A 73 -13.39 6.27 1.39
N LYS A 74 -14.42 5.99 2.19
CA LYS A 74 -14.97 4.65 2.30
C LYS A 74 -15.73 4.32 1.02
N ILE A 75 -15.40 3.21 0.37
CA ILE A 75 -16.07 2.72 -0.83
C ILE A 75 -16.84 1.43 -0.50
N PRO A 76 -18.08 1.26 -1.00
CA PRO A 76 -18.88 0.07 -0.72
C PRO A 76 -18.36 -1.16 -1.49
N HIS A 77 -17.71 -0.93 -2.63
CA HIS A 77 -17.21 -1.96 -3.52
C HIS A 77 -15.90 -1.49 -4.17
N MET A 78 -15.02 -2.44 -4.46
CA MET A 78 -13.79 -2.19 -5.21
C MET A 78 -14.09 -1.96 -6.69
N ASP A 79 -13.41 -0.99 -7.29
CA ASP A 79 -13.50 -0.74 -8.72
C ASP A 79 -12.73 -1.81 -9.49
N LEU A 80 -13.44 -2.59 -10.30
CA LEU A 80 -12.82 -3.57 -11.20
C LEU A 80 -12.84 -3.03 -12.63
N ARG A 81 -11.68 -3.02 -13.28
CA ARG A 81 -11.63 -2.78 -14.72
C ARG A 81 -12.26 -3.99 -15.43
N ALA A 82 -13.18 -3.73 -16.36
CA ALA A 82 -13.66 -4.77 -17.26
C ALA A 82 -12.48 -5.42 -17.99
N ALA A 83 -12.47 -6.75 -18.10
CA ALA A 83 -11.52 -7.44 -18.94
C ALA A 83 -11.71 -6.96 -20.39
N SER A 84 -10.76 -6.19 -20.92
CA SER A 84 -10.73 -5.93 -22.35
C SER A 84 -10.32 -7.24 -23.02
N GLY A 85 -11.29 -7.97 -23.55
CA GLY A 85 -11.02 -9.17 -24.33
C GLY A 85 -10.25 -8.80 -25.59
N SER A 86 -8.94 -9.04 -25.59
CA SER A 86 -8.21 -9.42 -26.81
C SER A 86 -7.75 -10.87 -26.64
N ALA A 87 -8.72 -11.78 -26.79
CA ALA A 87 -8.40 -13.11 -27.27
C ALA A 87 -8.32 -12.99 -28.79
N GLY A 88 -7.10 -13.01 -29.35
CA GLY A 88 -6.84 -12.92 -30.80
C GLY A 88 -5.69 -11.99 -31.12
#